data_AF-A0A919VQZ7-F1
#
_entry.id   AF-A0A919VQZ7-F1
#
_cell.length_a   1.000
_cell.length_b   1.000
_cell.length_c   1.000
_cell.angle_alpha   90.00
_cell.angle_beta   90.00
_cell.angle_gamma   90.00
#
_symmetry.space_group_name_H-M   'P 1'
#
loop_
_entity.id
_entity.type
_entity.pdbx_description
1 polymer ?
#
loop_
_entity_poly.entity_id
_entity_poly.type
_entity_poly.pdbx_seq_one_letter_code
_entity_poly.pdbx_strand_id
1 'polypeptide(L)'
;MTDWQSGEQYPDSAATGSAHRLADVSSDMATATRSAVRAAQTAVEVIQRLEASSTEIGKVVELIATIAKQTNLLALNATIEAARAGEAGRGFAVVASEVKDLANETAVATSEIGGQVGGIRSDTRNAVSAIEEMRGLIEELDRCQQVISGIVLDRQGR
;
A
#
# COMPACT_ATOMS: atom_id res chain seq x y z
N MET A 1 -36.96 70.28 -10.00
CA MET A 1 -35.58 70.15 -10.51
C MET A 1 -34.84 69.27 -9.51
N THR A 2 -35.04 67.95 -9.59
CA THR A 2 -34.14 66.95 -10.23
C THR A 2 -32.84 66.86 -9.43
N ASP A 3 -32.43 65.75 -8.82
CA ASP A 3 -32.68 64.33 -9.09
C ASP A 3 -32.13 63.57 -7.86
N TRP A 4 -32.94 62.76 -7.17
CA TRP A 4 -32.54 61.98 -5.99
C TRP A 4 -33.01 60.51 -6.09
N GLN A 5 -33.23 59.98 -7.31
CA GLN A 5 -33.74 58.61 -7.52
C GLN A 5 -32.72 57.58 -8.02
N SER A 6 -31.42 57.87 -7.98
CA SER A 6 -30.37 56.87 -8.27
C SER A 6 -29.83 56.22 -6.99
N GLY A 7 -30.72 55.63 -6.20
CA GLY A 7 -30.33 54.76 -5.09
C GLY A 7 -30.03 53.34 -5.60
N GLU A 8 -28.76 52.98 -5.62
CA GLU A 8 -28.22 51.63 -5.39
C GLU A 8 -29.13 50.43 -5.77
N GLN A 9 -29.17 50.07 -7.06
CA GLN A 9 -29.84 48.84 -7.53
C GLN A 9 -28.85 47.78 -8.03
N TYR A 10 -27.65 47.71 -7.44
CA TYR A 10 -26.65 46.67 -7.73
C TYR A 10 -25.93 46.22 -6.45
N PRO A 11 -26.50 45.23 -5.72
CA PRO A 11 -25.68 44.11 -5.26
C PRO A 11 -26.31 42.70 -5.40
N ASP A 12 -27.64 42.58 -5.59
CA ASP A 12 -28.31 41.28 -5.47
C ASP A 12 -28.01 40.30 -6.61
N SER A 13 -28.00 40.74 -7.88
CA SER A 13 -27.77 39.83 -9.02
C SER A 13 -26.37 39.21 -9.04
N ALA A 14 -25.36 39.97 -8.63
CA ALA A 14 -23.98 39.50 -8.50
C ALA A 14 -23.80 38.53 -7.31
N ALA A 15 -24.54 38.77 -6.22
CA ALA A 15 -24.58 37.90 -5.04
C ALA A 15 -25.29 36.57 -5.32
N THR A 16 -26.44 36.58 -6.01
CA THR A 16 -27.17 35.38 -6.43
C THR A 16 -26.36 34.54 -7.43
N GLY A 17 -25.70 35.19 -8.41
CA GLY A 17 -24.83 34.48 -9.36
C GLY A 17 -23.62 33.83 -8.69
N SER A 18 -23.07 34.44 -7.64
CA SER A 18 -21.98 33.86 -6.86
C SER A 18 -22.43 32.71 -5.96
N ALA A 19 -23.64 32.78 -5.41
CA ALA A 19 -24.23 31.67 -4.64
C ALA A 19 -24.50 30.44 -5.51
N HIS A 20 -24.97 30.62 -6.75
CA HIS A 20 -25.18 29.51 -7.68
C HIS A 20 -23.86 28.81 -8.06
N ARG A 21 -22.83 29.58 -8.43
CA ARG A 21 -21.48 29.03 -8.68
C ARG A 21 -20.90 28.30 -7.47
N LEU A 22 -21.13 28.81 -6.27
CA LEU A 22 -20.67 28.16 -5.04
C LEU A 22 -21.41 26.84 -4.78
N ALA A 23 -22.69 26.77 -5.11
CA ALA A 23 -23.47 25.53 -5.07
C ALA A 23 -22.92 24.48 -6.05
N ASP A 24 -22.64 24.88 -7.29
CA ASP A 24 -22.08 24.00 -8.32
C ASP A 24 -20.71 23.45 -7.89
N VAL A 25 -19.80 24.33 -7.46
CA VAL A 25 -18.48 23.93 -6.95
C VAL A 25 -18.61 23.01 -5.72
N SER A 26 -19.55 23.27 -4.81
CA SER A 26 -19.78 22.41 -3.64
C SER A 26 -20.27 21.02 -4.05
N SER A 27 -21.15 20.92 -5.05
CA SER A 27 -21.62 19.65 -5.60
C SER A 27 -20.50 18.86 -6.30
N ASP A 28 -19.67 19.55 -7.09
CA ASP A 28 -18.51 18.96 -7.76
C ASP A 28 -17.50 18.42 -6.74
N MET A 29 -17.20 19.21 -5.70
CA MET A 29 -16.36 18.77 -4.58
C MET A 29 -16.94 17.53 -3.91
N ALA A 30 -18.24 17.47 -3.64
CA ALA A 30 -18.88 16.30 -3.04
C ALA A 30 -18.67 15.03 -3.89
N THR A 31 -18.74 15.17 -5.21
CA THR A 31 -18.53 14.06 -6.14
C THR A 31 -17.06 13.63 -6.18
N ALA A 32 -16.14 14.57 -6.13
CA ALA A 32 -14.70 14.30 -6.03
C ALA A 32 -14.36 13.58 -4.72
N THR A 33 -14.86 14.07 -3.58
CA THR A 33 -14.68 13.47 -2.25
C THR A 33 -15.17 12.01 -2.22
N ARG A 34 -16.40 11.75 -2.71
CA ARG A 34 -16.92 10.37 -2.82
C ARG A 34 -16.05 9.46 -3.70
N SER A 35 -15.47 10.02 -4.76
CA SER A 35 -14.59 9.27 -5.65
C SER A 35 -13.24 8.97 -4.99
N ALA A 36 -12.71 9.93 -4.22
CA ALA A 36 -11.50 9.75 -3.43
C ALA A 36 -11.69 8.67 -2.35
N VAL A 37 -12.82 8.66 -1.64
CA VAL A 37 -13.15 7.59 -0.67
C VAL A 37 -13.14 6.21 -1.33
N ARG A 38 -13.80 6.06 -2.48
CA ARG A 38 -13.81 4.79 -3.22
C ARG A 38 -12.41 4.37 -3.66
N ALA A 39 -11.61 5.31 -4.16
CA ALA A 39 -10.24 5.03 -4.59
C ALA A 39 -9.35 4.58 -3.40
N ALA A 40 -9.47 5.26 -2.25
CA ALA A 40 -8.79 4.88 -1.02
C ALA A 40 -9.19 3.47 -0.55
N GLN A 41 -10.49 3.15 -0.59
CA GLN A 41 -10.98 1.83 -0.19
C GLN A 41 -10.46 0.71 -1.10
N THR A 42 -10.48 0.91 -2.42
CA THR A 42 -9.88 -0.03 -3.38
C THR A 42 -8.38 -0.20 -3.13
N ALA A 43 -7.66 0.89 -2.83
CA ALA A 43 -6.24 0.82 -2.53
C ALA A 43 -5.95 -0.02 -1.28
N VAL A 44 -6.74 0.16 -0.21
CA VAL A 44 -6.64 -0.68 1.01
C VAL A 44 -6.85 -2.15 0.68
N GLU A 45 -7.87 -2.50 -0.11
CA GLU A 45 -8.12 -3.90 -0.49
C GLU A 45 -6.95 -4.51 -1.28
N VAL A 46 -6.35 -3.76 -2.20
CA VAL A 46 -5.17 -4.21 -2.96
C VAL A 46 -3.98 -4.44 -2.03
N ILE A 47 -3.74 -3.52 -1.11
CA ILE A 47 -2.64 -3.58 -0.14
C ILE A 47 -2.81 -4.75 0.84
N GLN A 48 -4.04 -5.03 1.29
CA GLN A 48 -4.33 -6.20 2.12
C GLN A 48 -4.05 -7.52 1.38
N ARG A 49 -4.41 -7.61 0.09
CA ARG A 49 -4.06 -8.78 -0.73
C ARG A 49 -2.54 -8.91 -0.91
N LEU A 50 -1.83 -7.81 -1.06
CA LEU A 50 -0.37 -7.79 -1.13
C LEU A 50 0.25 -8.29 0.18
N GLU A 51 -0.24 -7.82 1.34
CA GLU A 51 0.23 -8.29 2.65
C GLU A 51 0.03 -9.79 2.84
N ALA A 52 -1.15 -10.31 2.47
CA ALA A 52 -1.45 -11.73 2.54
C ALA A 52 -0.52 -12.54 1.62
N SER A 53 -0.31 -12.09 0.39
CA SER A 53 0.59 -12.73 -0.58
C SER A 53 2.05 -12.72 -0.08
N SER A 54 2.56 -11.58 0.39
CA SER A 54 3.91 -11.48 0.94
C SER A 54 4.10 -12.34 2.18
N THR A 55 3.06 -12.50 3.01
CA THR A 55 3.09 -13.42 4.16
C THR A 55 3.23 -14.87 3.71
N GLU A 56 2.47 -15.27 2.69
CA GLU A 56 2.55 -16.64 2.16
C GLU A 56 3.89 -16.92 1.49
N ILE A 57 4.42 -15.97 0.72
CA ILE A 57 5.79 -16.05 0.17
C ILE A 57 6.80 -16.19 1.30
N GLY A 58 6.66 -15.43 2.39
CA GLY A 58 7.53 -15.54 3.57
C GLY A 58 7.58 -16.96 4.16
N LYS A 59 6.42 -17.63 4.28
CA LYS A 59 6.36 -19.04 4.74
C LYS A 59 7.07 -19.99 3.78
N VAL A 60 6.88 -19.81 2.48
CA VAL A 60 7.54 -20.63 1.46
C VAL A 60 9.07 -20.44 1.52
N VAL A 61 9.54 -19.20 1.68
CA VAL A 61 10.97 -18.89 1.83
C VAL A 61 11.55 -19.55 3.07
N GLU A 62 10.85 -19.50 4.21
CA GLU A 62 11.26 -20.16 5.46
C GLU A 62 11.34 -21.69 5.31
N LEU A 63 10.38 -22.29 4.59
CA LEU A 63 10.40 -23.72 4.27
C LEU A 63 11.62 -24.07 3.41
N ILE A 64 11.91 -23.29 2.36
CA ILE A 64 13.07 -23.54 1.49
C ILE A 64 14.37 -23.37 2.28
N ALA A 65 14.48 -22.38 3.16
CA ALA A 65 15.64 -22.20 4.04
C ALA A 65 15.83 -23.42 4.96
N THR A 66 14.74 -23.98 5.48
CA THR A 66 14.77 -25.22 6.28
C THR A 66 15.24 -26.42 5.46
N ILE A 67 14.74 -26.57 4.23
CA ILE A 67 15.16 -27.63 3.29
C ILE A 67 16.66 -27.48 2.98
N ALA A 68 17.13 -26.28 2.64
CA ALA A 68 18.53 -26.02 2.37
C ALA A 68 19.43 -26.41 3.55
N LYS A 69 19.02 -26.07 4.78
CA LYS A 69 19.74 -26.47 6.00
C LYS A 69 19.79 -27.99 6.18
N GLN A 70 18.68 -28.69 5.94
CA GLN A 70 18.63 -30.16 6.02
C GLN A 70 19.49 -30.81 4.94
N THR A 71 19.43 -30.31 3.70
CA THR A 71 20.27 -30.78 2.58
C THR A 71 21.75 -30.59 2.89
N ASN A 72 22.15 -29.44 3.47
CA ASN A 72 23.53 -29.20 3.89
C ASN A 72 24.00 -30.23 4.95
N LEU A 73 23.15 -30.55 5.93
CA LEU A 73 23.47 -31.58 6.93
C LEU A 73 23.55 -32.99 6.33
N LEU A 74 22.68 -33.33 5.38
CA LEU A 74 22.74 -34.59 4.65
C LEU A 74 24.01 -34.70 3.82
N ALA A 75 24.38 -33.63 3.12
CA ALA A 75 25.60 -33.54 2.34
C ALA A 75 26.84 -33.71 3.22
N LEU A 76 26.87 -33.06 4.39
CA LEU A 76 27.94 -33.22 5.37
C LEU A 76 28.09 -34.68 5.84
N ASN A 77 26.98 -35.34 6.17
CA ASN A 77 27.00 -36.76 6.55
C ASN A 77 27.53 -37.65 5.41
N ALA A 78 27.14 -37.36 4.16
CA ALA A 78 27.66 -38.06 2.99
C ALA A 78 29.17 -37.83 2.79
N THR A 79 29.67 -36.62 3.03
CA THR A 79 31.11 -36.32 3.00
C THR A 79 31.87 -37.15 4.05
N ILE A 80 31.33 -37.29 5.27
CA ILE A 80 31.93 -38.09 6.34
C ILE A 80 31.99 -39.57 5.95
N GLU A 81 30.90 -40.12 5.43
CA GLU A 81 30.86 -41.54 5.04
C GLU A 81 31.75 -41.82 3.82
N ALA A 82 31.82 -40.89 2.86
CA ALA A 82 32.73 -40.97 1.73
C ALA A 82 34.21 -40.98 2.17
N ALA A 83 34.57 -40.14 3.16
CA ALA A 83 35.91 -40.16 3.75
C ALA A 83 36.21 -41.50 4.45
N ARG A 84 35.22 -42.10 5.11
CA ARG A 84 35.33 -43.40 5.77
C ARG A 84 35.54 -44.55 4.79
N ALA A 85 34.97 -44.46 3.59
CA ALA A 85 35.17 -45.43 2.51
C ALA A 85 36.54 -45.31 1.80
N GLY A 86 37.35 -44.30 2.13
CA GLY A 86 38.68 -44.10 1.56
C GLY A 86 38.64 -43.88 0.03
N GLU A 87 39.51 -44.59 -0.71
CA GLU A 87 39.59 -44.49 -2.18
C GLU A 87 38.27 -44.85 -2.88
N ALA A 88 37.48 -45.79 -2.33
CA ALA A 88 36.19 -46.17 -2.92
C ALA A 88 35.12 -45.06 -2.80
N GLY A 89 35.30 -44.12 -1.86
CA GLY A 89 34.38 -43.01 -1.61
C GLY A 89 34.69 -41.73 -2.39
N ARG A 90 35.77 -41.67 -3.17
CA ARG A 90 36.26 -40.42 -3.79
C ARG A 90 35.21 -39.74 -4.68
N GLY A 91 34.51 -40.50 -5.52
CA GLY A 91 33.44 -39.95 -6.38
C GLY A 91 32.24 -39.44 -5.58
N PHE A 92 31.85 -40.16 -4.52
CA PHE A 92 30.79 -39.72 -3.61
C PHE A 92 31.17 -38.46 -2.83
N ALA A 93 32.45 -38.29 -2.47
CA ALA A 93 32.93 -37.10 -1.78
C ALA A 93 32.78 -35.83 -2.64
N VAL A 94 33.04 -35.92 -3.95
CA VAL A 94 32.86 -34.79 -4.88
C VAL A 94 31.39 -34.39 -4.96
N VAL A 95 30.50 -35.35 -5.20
CA VAL A 95 29.05 -35.09 -5.27
C VAL A 95 28.53 -34.51 -3.95
N ALA A 96 28.97 -35.05 -2.81
CA ALA A 96 28.59 -34.52 -1.49
C ALA A 96 29.04 -33.07 -1.29
N SER A 97 30.23 -32.70 -1.78
CA SER A 97 30.70 -31.31 -1.74
C SER A 97 29.85 -30.39 -2.61
N GLU A 98 29.54 -30.78 -3.85
CA GLU A 98 28.69 -29.98 -4.74
C GLU A 98 27.28 -29.76 -4.16
N VAL A 99 26.67 -30.80 -3.58
CA VAL A 99 25.37 -30.68 -2.92
C VAL A 99 25.44 -29.74 -1.72
N LYS A 100 26.53 -29.79 -0.94
CA LYS A 100 26.76 -28.90 0.19
C LYS A 100 26.84 -27.44 -0.25
N ASP A 101 27.58 -27.17 -1.33
CA ASP A 101 27.75 -25.82 -1.87
C ASP A 101 26.43 -25.28 -2.41
N LEU A 102 25.67 -26.10 -3.16
CA LEU A 102 24.35 -25.73 -3.67
C LEU A 102 23.34 -25.44 -2.55
N ALA A 103 23.41 -26.21 -1.46
CA ALA A 103 22.59 -25.97 -0.27
C ALA A 103 22.94 -24.64 0.42
N ASN A 104 24.23 -24.27 0.47
CA ASN A 104 24.66 -22.99 1.02
C ASN A 104 24.22 -21.82 0.14
N GLU A 105 24.37 -21.93 -1.19
CA GLU A 105 23.87 -20.91 -2.13
C GLU A 105 22.35 -20.73 -2.01
N THR A 106 21.62 -21.83 -1.87
CA THR A 106 20.16 -21.80 -1.64
C THR A 106 19.82 -21.08 -0.33
N ALA A 107 20.58 -21.31 0.74
CA ALA A 107 20.37 -20.63 2.02
C ALA A 107 20.63 -19.11 1.93
N VAL A 108 21.65 -18.69 1.18
CA VAL A 108 21.93 -17.27 0.94
C VAL A 108 20.81 -16.63 0.13
N ALA A 109 20.44 -17.24 -1.00
CA ALA A 109 19.38 -16.71 -1.86
C ALA A 109 18.03 -16.61 -1.13
N THR A 110 17.65 -17.61 -0.33
CA THR A 110 16.43 -17.55 0.49
C THR A 110 16.49 -16.46 1.55
N SER A 111 17.65 -16.21 2.16
CA SER A 111 17.82 -15.10 3.10
C SER A 111 17.64 -13.74 2.42
N GLU A 112 18.18 -13.56 1.21
CA GLU A 112 18.01 -12.32 0.43
C GLU A 112 16.54 -12.08 0.05
N ILE A 113 15.86 -13.11 -0.45
CA ILE A 113 14.43 -13.04 -0.75
C ILE A 113 13.63 -12.73 0.52
N GLY A 114 13.98 -13.33 1.66
CA GLY A 114 13.36 -13.03 2.95
C GLY A 114 13.48 -11.56 3.33
N GLY A 115 14.65 -10.94 3.09
CA GLY A 115 14.85 -9.51 3.26
C GLY A 115 13.96 -8.67 2.34
N GLN A 116 13.87 -9.03 1.06
CA GLN A 116 13.01 -8.33 0.08
C GLN A 116 11.51 -8.41 0.46
N VAL A 117 11.04 -9.59 0.87
CA VAL A 117 9.67 -9.80 1.35
C VAL A 117 9.39 -8.96 2.60
N GLY A 118 10.38 -8.88 3.51
CA GLY A 118 10.32 -7.99 4.67
C GLY A 118 10.16 -6.52 4.29
N GLY A 119 10.93 -6.05 3.31
CA GLY A 119 10.82 -4.70 2.74
C GLY A 119 9.42 -4.42 2.16
N ILE A 120 8.92 -5.31 1.31
CA ILE A 120 7.58 -5.19 0.71
C ILE A 120 6.50 -5.07 1.81
N ARG A 121 6.58 -5.89 2.87
CA ARG A 121 5.62 -5.81 3.99
C ARG A 121 5.72 -4.48 4.73
N SER A 122 6.92 -3.93 4.90
CA SER A 122 7.11 -2.61 5.50
C SER A 122 6.48 -1.51 4.65
N ASP A 123 6.74 -1.51 3.35
CA ASP A 123 6.20 -0.52 2.42
C ASP A 123 4.67 -0.62 2.32
N THR A 124 4.14 -1.84 2.36
CA THR A 124 2.69 -2.10 2.42
C THR A 124 2.06 -1.46 3.65
N ARG A 125 2.68 -1.59 4.85
CA ARG A 125 2.18 -0.94 6.07
C ARG A 125 2.26 0.59 5.98
N ASN A 126 3.36 1.13 5.45
CA ASN A 126 3.50 2.58 5.23
C ASN A 126 2.41 3.11 4.29
N ALA A 127 2.08 2.35 3.25
CA ALA A 127 1.00 2.69 2.33
C ALA A 127 -0.38 2.67 3.01
N VAL A 128 -0.65 1.73 3.92
CA VAL A 128 -1.87 1.75 4.75
C VAL A 128 -1.94 3.04 5.56
N SER A 129 -0.88 3.39 6.31
CA SER A 129 -0.86 4.60 7.13
C SER A 129 -1.11 5.87 6.30
N ALA A 130 -0.48 5.99 5.13
CA ALA A 130 -0.70 7.12 4.23
C ALA A 130 -2.15 7.20 3.73
N ILE A 131 -2.81 6.06 3.51
CA ILE A 131 -4.23 6.03 3.12
C ILE A 131 -5.13 6.41 4.30
N GLU A 132 -4.79 6.03 5.53
CA GLU A 132 -5.53 6.45 6.72
C GLU A 132 -5.44 7.96 6.94
N GLU A 133 -4.26 8.55 6.74
CA GLU A 133 -4.08 10.01 6.75
C GLU A 133 -4.91 10.68 5.64
N MET A 134 -4.88 10.15 4.41
CA MET A 134 -5.72 10.65 3.31
C MET A 134 -7.22 10.56 3.64
N ARG A 135 -7.67 9.49 4.32
CA ARG A 135 -9.06 9.36 4.76
C ARG A 135 -9.44 10.49 5.74
N GLY A 136 -8.56 10.83 6.68
CA GLY A 136 -8.78 11.95 7.60
C GLY A 136 -8.91 13.30 6.87
N LEU A 137 -8.06 13.55 5.88
CA LEU A 137 -8.15 14.76 5.05
C LEU A 137 -9.45 14.81 4.23
N ILE A 138 -9.91 13.66 3.72
CA ILE A 138 -11.18 13.54 3.00
C ILE A 138 -12.38 13.83 3.92
N GLU A 139 -12.34 13.37 5.17
CA GLU A 139 -13.36 13.67 6.19
C GLU A 139 -13.39 15.17 6.56
N GLU A 140 -12.23 15.83 6.59
CA GLU A 140 -12.15 17.29 6.73
C GLU A 140 -12.77 18.03 5.54
N LEU A 141 -12.52 17.56 4.32
CA LEU A 141 -13.12 18.11 3.11
C LEU A 141 -14.65 17.97 3.12
N ASP A 142 -15.17 16.82 3.52
CA ASP A 142 -16.61 16.59 3.64
C ASP A 142 -17.26 17.55 4.66
N ARG A 143 -16.61 17.75 5.82
CA ARG A 143 -17.07 18.74 6.82
C ARG A 143 -17.10 20.17 6.26
N CYS A 144 -16.05 20.59 5.55
CA CYS A 144 -16.00 21.90 4.91
C CYS A 144 -17.13 22.08 3.89
N GLN A 145 -17.40 21.04 3.10
CA GLN A 145 -18.49 21.05 2.12
C GLN A 145 -19.87 21.21 2.80
N GLN A 146 -20.12 20.50 3.90
CA GLN A 146 -21.38 20.62 4.65
C GLN A 146 -21.60 22.06 5.16
N VAL A 147 -20.54 22.73 5.63
CA VAL A 147 -20.60 24.15 6.04
C VAL A 147 -20.94 25.06 4.86
N ILE A 148 -20.29 24.88 3.70
CA ILE A 148 -20.56 25.68 2.50
C ILE A 148 -22.01 25.50 2.04
N SER A 149 -22.49 24.26 1.97
CA SER A 149 -23.87 23.95 1.60
C SER A 149 -24.87 24.61 2.55
N GLY A 150 -24.60 24.61 3.86
CA GLY A 150 -25.42 25.32 4.85
C GLY A 150 -25.48 26.83 4.60
N ILE A 151 -24.34 27.46 4.28
CA ILE A 151 -24.28 28.91 3.98
C ILE A 151 -25.04 29.26 2.70
N VAL A 152 -24.94 28.41 1.65
CA VAL A 152 -25.65 28.63 0.38
C VAL A 152 -27.17 28.53 0.58
N LEU A 153 -27.65 27.54 1.34
CA LEU A 153 -29.07 27.35 1.64
C LEU A 153 -29.65 28.54 2.42
N ASP A 154 -28.92 29.06 3.41
CA ASP A 154 -29.35 30.23 4.18
C ASP A 154 -29.49 31.49 3.31
N ARG A 155 -28.65 31.64 2.27
CA ARG A 155 -28.74 32.75 1.31
C ARG A 155 -29.84 32.61 0.27
N GLN A 156 -30.28 31.40 -0.05
CA GLN A 156 -31.38 31.17 -0.99
C GLN A 156 -32.75 31.24 -0.32
N GLY A 157 -32.81 31.05 1.00
CA GLY A 157 -34.04 31.15 1.81
C GLY A 157 -34.37 32.56 2.31
N ARG A 158 -33.51 33.55 2.05
CA ARG A 158 -33.74 34.99 2.32
C ARG A 158 -34.04 35.73 1.02
#